data_AF-A0A917TN89-F1
#
_entry.id   AF-A0A917TN89-F1
#
_cell.length_a   1.000
_cell.length_b   1.000
_cell.length_c   1.000
_cell.angle_alpha   90.00
_cell.angle_beta   90.00
_cell.angle_gamma   90.00
#
_symmetry.space_group_name_H-M   'P 1'
#
loop_
_entity.id
_entity.type
_entity.pdbx_description
1 polymer ?
#
loop_
_entity_poly.entity_id
_entity_poly.type
_entity_poly.pdbx_seq_one_letter_code
_entity_poly.pdbx_strand_id
1 'polypeptide(L)'
;MTVRAYWIGQQIAAEWTLLDPSGQPADGATVSGVVTTPDGTTTPMTVTSAGHVHTATYTPAGAGAYSYRLTAIGAFVDAVEGRFVVRSHEPSAAPITLDPATDVGMVRLLITDVDETAPLFTDAELQAFLAAERGVKRAAALALETIARSEVLIAKHISTQDLSTNGPSVGAELRASARALREQAQQDEDDLIGGTDAWGISVIDFDPQAAYRRW
;
A
#
# COMPACT_ATOMS: atom_id res chain seq x y z
N MET A 1 -12.67 -23.17 -13.78
CA MET A 1 -12.52 -21.92 -14.56
C MET A 1 -11.98 -20.87 -13.62
N THR A 2 -10.71 -20.50 -13.73
CA THR A 2 -10.05 -19.60 -12.78
C THR A 2 -10.46 -18.17 -13.10
N VAL A 3 -11.21 -17.53 -12.20
CA VAL A 3 -11.59 -16.13 -12.32
C VAL A 3 -10.34 -15.28 -12.12
N ARG A 4 -9.97 -14.47 -13.11
CA ARG A 4 -8.85 -13.54 -13.02
C ARG A 4 -9.27 -12.27 -12.28
N ALA A 5 -8.41 -11.79 -11.38
CA ALA A 5 -8.61 -10.54 -10.64
C ALA A 5 -7.72 -9.44 -11.24
N TYR A 6 -8.25 -8.23 -11.32
CA TYR A 6 -7.61 -7.03 -11.86
C TYR A 6 -7.88 -5.82 -10.95
N TRP A 7 -7.22 -4.70 -11.23
CA TRP A 7 -7.36 -3.44 -10.48
C TRP A 7 -8.07 -2.36 -11.30
N ILE A 8 -8.70 -1.39 -10.62
CA ILE A 8 -9.20 -0.17 -11.27
C ILE A 8 -8.04 0.50 -12.01
N GLY A 9 -8.26 0.91 -13.26
CA GLY A 9 -7.25 1.54 -14.10
C GLY A 9 -6.26 0.57 -14.78
N GLN A 10 -6.26 -0.71 -14.42
CA GLN A 10 -5.43 -1.72 -15.10
C GLN A 10 -6.08 -2.14 -16.42
N GLN A 11 -5.35 -2.03 -17.53
CA GLN A 11 -5.85 -2.51 -18.81
C GLN A 11 -5.93 -4.05 -18.79
N ILE A 12 -7.13 -4.57 -19.06
CA ILE A 12 -7.36 -5.99 -19.27
C ILE A 12 -7.23 -6.32 -20.76
N ALA A 13 -6.81 -7.54 -21.06
CA ALA A 13 -6.76 -8.09 -22.41
C ALA A 13 -7.42 -9.47 -22.43
N ALA A 14 -8.44 -9.61 -23.29
CA ALA A 14 -9.04 -10.88 -23.65
C ALA A 14 -8.54 -11.27 -25.03
N GLU A 15 -7.81 -12.38 -25.10
CA GLU A 15 -7.34 -12.95 -26.35
C GLU A 15 -8.28 -14.07 -26.79
N TRP A 16 -8.60 -14.08 -28.07
CA TRP A 16 -9.43 -15.10 -28.69
C TRP A 16 -8.87 -15.50 -30.04
N THR A 17 -8.62 -16.79 -30.20
CA THR A 17 -8.32 -17.39 -31.49
C THR A 17 -9.62 -17.88 -32.11
N LEU A 18 -10.00 -17.32 -33.26
CA LEU A 18 -11.17 -17.74 -34.01
C LEU A 18 -10.87 -19.04 -34.76
N LEU A 19 -11.73 -20.03 -34.58
CA LEU A 19 -11.63 -21.34 -35.22
C LEU A 19 -12.85 -21.58 -36.12
N ASP A 20 -12.66 -22.29 -37.21
CA ASP A 20 -13.74 -22.79 -38.05
C ASP A 20 -14.44 -24.00 -37.40
N PRO A 21 -15.55 -24.51 -37.96
CA PRO A 21 -16.24 -25.69 -37.42
C PRO A 21 -15.41 -26.98 -37.40
N SER A 22 -14.29 -27.02 -38.12
CA SER A 22 -13.34 -28.14 -38.13
C SER A 22 -12.19 -27.96 -37.11
N GLY A 23 -12.18 -26.85 -36.38
CA GLY A 23 -11.16 -26.50 -35.38
C GLY A 23 -9.90 -25.88 -35.98
N GLN A 24 -9.91 -25.45 -37.25
CA GLN A 24 -8.77 -24.79 -37.88
C GLN A 24 -8.84 -23.26 -37.69
N PRO A 25 -7.71 -22.55 -37.62
CA PRO A 25 -7.70 -21.10 -37.54
C PRO A 25 -8.47 -20.44 -38.69
N ALA A 26 -9.35 -19.50 -38.36
CA ALA A 26 -10.25 -18.86 -39.29
C ALA A 26 -9.99 -17.34 -39.37
N ASP A 27 -9.77 -16.85 -40.60
CA ASP A 27 -9.54 -15.43 -40.89
C ASP A 27 -10.77 -14.77 -41.52
N GLY A 28 -10.77 -13.43 -41.60
CA GLY A 28 -11.76 -12.67 -42.39
C GLY A 28 -13.10 -12.40 -41.70
N ALA A 29 -13.25 -12.75 -40.42
CA ALA A 29 -14.37 -12.30 -39.61
C ALA A 29 -14.12 -10.90 -39.03
N THR A 30 -15.20 -10.14 -38.85
CA THR A 30 -15.17 -8.90 -38.08
C THR A 30 -15.49 -9.21 -36.63
N VAL A 31 -14.57 -8.90 -35.71
CA VAL A 31 -14.75 -9.14 -34.27
C VAL A 31 -15.03 -7.83 -33.55
N SER A 32 -16.08 -7.84 -32.73
CA SER A 32 -16.44 -6.77 -31.81
C SER A 32 -16.51 -7.30 -30.38
N GLY A 33 -16.30 -6.44 -29.40
CA GLY A 33 -16.30 -6.81 -27.98
C GLY A 33 -17.09 -5.83 -27.13
N VAL A 34 -17.83 -6.36 -26.18
CA VAL A 34 -18.51 -5.58 -25.14
C VAL A 34 -18.15 -6.12 -23.77
N VAL A 35 -18.04 -5.21 -22.79
CA VAL A 35 -17.93 -5.54 -21.37
C VAL A 35 -19.20 -5.10 -20.67
N THR A 36 -19.75 -5.98 -19.83
CA THR A 36 -20.84 -5.68 -18.91
C THR A 36 -20.24 -5.35 -17.56
N THR A 37 -20.51 -4.14 -17.08
CA THR A 37 -20.06 -3.61 -15.80
C THR A 37 -20.92 -4.13 -14.64
N PRO A 38 -20.49 -3.99 -13.37
CA PRO A 38 -21.20 -4.53 -12.20
C PRO A 38 -22.62 -3.99 -12.00
N ASP A 39 -22.90 -2.78 -12.50
CA ASP A 39 -24.21 -2.12 -12.54
C ASP A 39 -25.10 -2.61 -13.70
N GLY A 40 -24.60 -3.52 -14.54
CA GLY A 40 -25.30 -4.08 -15.69
C GLY A 40 -25.18 -3.26 -16.98
N THR A 41 -24.46 -2.13 -16.97
CA THR A 41 -24.21 -1.32 -18.17
C THR A 41 -23.26 -2.04 -19.12
N THR A 42 -23.44 -1.87 -20.43
CA THR A 42 -22.52 -2.42 -21.44
C THR A 42 -21.69 -1.32 -22.08
N THR A 43 -20.38 -1.57 -22.19
CA THR A 43 -19.41 -0.63 -22.75
C THR A 43 -18.60 -1.34 -23.83
N PRO A 44 -18.27 -0.69 -24.97
CA PRO A 44 -17.43 -1.31 -25.99
C PRO A 44 -16.01 -1.57 -25.48
N MET A 45 -15.42 -2.67 -25.94
CA MET A 45 -14.00 -2.96 -25.81
C MET A 45 -13.26 -2.52 -27.08
N THR A 46 -11.98 -2.17 -26.95
CA THR A 46 -11.12 -1.88 -28.11
C THR A 46 -10.56 -3.19 -28.65
N VAL A 47 -10.94 -3.57 -29.87
CA VAL A 47 -10.53 -4.84 -30.51
C VAL A 47 -9.46 -4.59 -31.57
N THR A 48 -8.35 -5.31 -31.47
CA THR A 48 -7.30 -5.39 -32.49
C THR A 48 -7.28 -6.80 -33.05
N SER A 49 -7.30 -6.94 -34.38
CA SER A 49 -7.31 -8.24 -35.07
C SER A 49 -6.02 -8.45 -35.85
N ALA A 50 -5.39 -9.61 -35.67
CA ALA A 50 -4.19 -10.05 -36.37
C ALA A 50 -4.43 -11.46 -36.95
N GLY A 51 -5.01 -11.50 -38.15
CA GLY A 51 -5.52 -12.76 -38.72
C GLY A 51 -6.62 -13.35 -37.83
N HIS A 52 -6.42 -14.59 -37.42
CA HIS A 52 -7.32 -15.39 -36.60
C HIS A 52 -7.18 -15.12 -35.09
N VAL A 53 -6.22 -14.28 -34.68
CA VAL A 53 -6.04 -13.89 -33.28
C VAL A 53 -6.61 -12.49 -33.06
N HIS A 54 -7.52 -12.38 -32.11
CA HIS A 54 -8.18 -11.14 -31.74
C HIS A 54 -7.88 -10.80 -30.29
N THR A 55 -7.44 -9.57 -30.05
CA THR A 55 -7.17 -9.04 -28.71
C THR A 55 -8.15 -7.91 -28.43
N ALA A 56 -9.02 -8.11 -27.44
CA ALA A 56 -9.94 -7.09 -26.96
C ALA A 56 -9.43 -6.52 -25.63
N THR A 57 -9.32 -5.20 -25.55
CA THR A 57 -8.84 -4.51 -24.35
C THR A 57 -9.89 -3.59 -23.74
N TYR A 58 -9.82 -3.44 -22.41
CA TYR A 58 -10.69 -2.56 -21.65
C TYR A 58 -10.00 -2.08 -20.38
N THR A 59 -10.26 -0.85 -19.93
CA THR A 59 -9.74 -0.32 -18.67
C THR A 59 -10.91 -0.06 -17.73
N PRO A 60 -11.08 -0.84 -16.64
CA PRO A 60 -12.19 -0.69 -15.73
C PRO A 60 -12.03 0.54 -14.84
N ALA A 61 -13.11 1.30 -14.68
CA ALA A 61 -13.16 2.50 -13.84
C ALA A 61 -13.76 2.25 -12.43
N GLY A 62 -14.24 1.04 -12.16
CA GLY A 62 -14.90 0.68 -10.90
C GLY A 62 -14.55 -0.73 -10.44
N ALA A 63 -14.77 -1.00 -9.15
CA ALA A 63 -14.61 -2.34 -8.59
C ALA A 63 -15.90 -3.16 -8.75
N GLY A 64 -15.77 -4.49 -8.82
CA GLY A 64 -16.89 -5.42 -8.87
C GLY A 64 -16.67 -6.59 -9.83
N ALA A 65 -17.72 -7.36 -10.07
CA ALA A 65 -17.70 -8.46 -11.03
C ALA A 65 -18.07 -7.94 -12.43
N TYR A 66 -17.22 -8.24 -13.41
CA TYR A 66 -17.40 -7.88 -14.81
C TYR A 66 -17.55 -9.15 -15.65
N SER A 67 -18.24 -9.00 -16.78
CA SER A 67 -18.24 -10.03 -17.82
C SER A 67 -17.95 -9.40 -19.17
N TYR A 68 -17.37 -10.15 -20.10
CA TYR A 68 -17.17 -9.70 -21.47
C TYR A 68 -17.76 -10.70 -22.45
N ARG A 69 -18.12 -10.19 -23.63
CA ARG A 69 -18.54 -10.97 -24.77
C ARG A 69 -17.85 -10.45 -26.02
N LEU A 70 -17.10 -11.32 -26.69
CA LEU A 70 -16.57 -11.06 -28.03
C LEU A 70 -17.46 -11.78 -29.03
N THR A 71 -17.74 -11.14 -30.16
CA THR A 71 -18.60 -11.68 -31.21
C THR A 71 -17.93 -11.48 -32.56
N ALA A 72 -17.72 -12.59 -33.28
CA ALA A 72 -17.32 -12.62 -34.66
C ALA A 72 -18.56 -12.66 -35.56
N ILE A 73 -18.54 -11.86 -36.63
CA ILE A 73 -19.55 -11.85 -37.69
C ILE A 73 -18.88 -11.83 -39.07
N GLY A 74 -19.66 -12.13 -40.12
CA GLY A 74 -19.18 -12.11 -41.51
C GLY A 74 -18.89 -13.52 -42.01
N ALA A 75 -17.63 -13.78 -42.39
CA ALA A 75 -17.20 -15.08 -42.94
C ALA A 75 -17.43 -16.24 -41.96
N PHE A 76 -17.32 -15.95 -40.66
CA PHE A 76 -17.59 -16.88 -39.57
C PHE A 76 -18.41 -16.16 -38.50
N VAL A 77 -19.29 -16.90 -37.84
CA VAL A 77 -20.14 -16.40 -36.76
C VAL A 77 -19.88 -17.25 -35.53
N ASP A 78 -19.30 -16.63 -34.51
CA ASP A 78 -18.99 -17.28 -33.23
C ASP A 78 -18.95 -16.22 -32.11
N ALA A 79 -19.03 -16.65 -30.87
CA ALA A 79 -18.93 -15.77 -29.72
C ALA A 79 -18.24 -16.45 -28.54
N VAL A 80 -17.40 -15.70 -27.83
CA VAL A 80 -16.77 -16.15 -26.59
C VAL A 80 -17.11 -15.19 -25.45
N GLU A 81 -17.36 -15.76 -24.27
CA GLU A 81 -17.67 -15.03 -23.07
C GLU A 81 -16.69 -15.36 -21.95
N GLY A 82 -16.43 -14.38 -21.09
CA GLY A 82 -15.62 -14.57 -19.91
C GLY A 82 -16.00 -13.66 -18.76
N ARG A 83 -15.44 -13.94 -17.58
CA ARG A 83 -15.69 -13.20 -16.35
C ARG A 83 -14.37 -12.85 -15.68
N PHE A 84 -14.35 -11.67 -15.07
CA PHE A 84 -13.22 -11.21 -14.28
C PHE A 84 -13.73 -10.33 -13.12
N VAL A 85 -12.89 -10.18 -12.09
CA VAL A 85 -13.21 -9.34 -10.93
C VAL A 85 -12.24 -8.18 -10.90
N VAL A 86 -12.76 -6.98 -10.69
CA VAL A 86 -11.96 -5.78 -10.49
C VAL A 86 -12.03 -5.37 -9.03
N ARG A 87 -10.88 -5.06 -8.44
CA ARG A 87 -10.75 -4.60 -7.06
C ARG A 87 -10.24 -3.16 -7.04
N SER A 88 -10.46 -2.46 -5.93
CA SER A 88 -10.22 -1.01 -5.79
C SER A 88 -8.75 -0.60 -5.89
N HIS A 89 -7.84 -1.43 -5.39
CA HIS A 89 -6.40 -1.19 -5.37
C HIS A 89 -5.68 -2.53 -5.33
N GLU A 90 -4.48 -2.59 -5.90
CA GLU A 90 -3.59 -3.74 -5.73
C GLU A 90 -3.31 -3.92 -4.23
N PRO A 91 -3.62 -5.09 -3.61
CA PRO A 91 -3.08 -5.42 -2.32
C PRO A 91 -1.58 -5.40 -2.53
N SER A 92 -0.88 -4.61 -1.72
CA SER A 92 0.59 -4.53 -1.73
C SER A 92 1.16 -5.93 -1.96
N ALA A 93 1.64 -6.19 -3.18
CA ALA A 93 2.04 -7.52 -3.61
C ALA A 93 3.43 -7.90 -3.10
N ALA A 94 4.13 -6.95 -2.45
CA ALA A 94 5.30 -7.27 -1.66
C ALA A 94 4.85 -8.06 -0.42
N PRO A 95 5.47 -9.22 -0.11
CA PRO A 95 5.26 -9.85 1.18
C PRO A 95 5.59 -8.81 2.25
N ILE A 96 4.64 -8.58 3.16
CA ILE A 96 4.88 -7.75 4.35
C ILE A 96 6.02 -8.43 5.10
N THR A 97 7.19 -7.81 5.05
CA THR A 97 8.43 -8.42 5.55
C THR A 97 8.88 -7.66 6.78
N LEU A 98 9.08 -8.36 7.89
CA LEU A 98 9.75 -7.83 9.06
C LEU A 98 11.27 -7.77 8.78
N ASP A 99 11.69 -6.78 7.99
CA ASP A 99 13.10 -6.49 7.76
C ASP A 99 13.54 -5.23 8.52
N PRO A 100 14.22 -5.37 9.68
CA PRO A 100 14.72 -4.24 10.46
C PRO A 100 15.78 -3.40 9.73
N ALA A 101 16.33 -3.86 8.59
CA ALA A 101 17.20 -3.03 7.77
C ALA A 101 16.43 -1.95 6.98
N THR A 102 15.11 -2.08 6.88
CA THR A 102 14.23 -1.08 6.26
C THR A 102 13.56 -0.20 7.31
N ASP A 103 13.27 1.06 6.96
CA ASP A 103 12.54 1.96 7.86
C ASP A 103 11.15 1.39 8.21
N VAL A 104 10.45 0.79 7.25
CA VAL A 104 9.13 0.15 7.47
C VAL A 104 9.23 -1.02 8.43
N GLY A 105 10.18 -1.94 8.21
CA GLY A 105 10.36 -3.09 9.10
C GLY A 105 10.88 -2.69 10.49
N MET A 106 11.65 -1.61 10.59
CA MET A 106 12.04 -1.04 11.90
C MET A 106 10.83 -0.43 12.63
N VAL A 107 9.94 0.28 11.93
CA VAL A 107 8.68 0.76 12.53
C VAL A 107 7.85 -0.43 13.02
N ARG A 108 7.67 -1.49 12.21
CA ARG A 108 6.96 -2.72 12.60
C ARG A 108 7.52 -3.32 13.89
N LEU A 109 8.84 -3.45 13.95
CA LEU A 109 9.54 -3.99 15.11
C LEU A 109 9.26 -3.15 16.37
N LEU A 110 9.33 -1.83 16.27
CA LEU A 110 9.10 -0.92 17.41
C LEU A 110 7.67 -0.96 17.94
N ILE A 111 6.68 -1.22 17.08
CA ILE A 111 5.27 -1.32 17.47
C ILE A 111 4.80 -2.75 17.74
N THR A 112 5.72 -3.72 17.69
CA THR A 112 5.44 -5.16 17.86
C THR A 112 4.46 -5.75 16.82
N ASP A 113 4.36 -5.15 15.64
CA ASP A 113 3.55 -5.63 14.50
C ASP A 113 4.36 -6.65 13.67
N VAL A 114 4.64 -7.80 14.29
CA VAL A 114 5.58 -8.83 13.79
C VAL A 114 4.91 -10.01 13.09
N ASP A 115 3.58 -10.08 13.07
CA ASP A 115 2.84 -11.12 12.35
C ASP A 115 2.69 -10.73 10.88
N GLU A 116 3.56 -11.30 10.03
CA GLU A 116 3.56 -11.06 8.58
C GLU A 116 2.29 -11.57 7.87
N THR A 117 1.53 -12.48 8.51
CA THR A 117 0.32 -13.07 7.92
C THR A 117 -0.95 -12.30 8.27
N ALA A 118 -0.94 -11.58 9.39
CA ALA A 118 -2.06 -10.78 9.87
C ALA A 118 -1.58 -9.46 10.54
N PRO A 119 -0.89 -8.59 9.79
CA PRO A 119 -0.34 -7.37 10.35
C PRO A 119 -1.42 -6.35 10.69
N LEU A 120 -1.18 -5.57 11.74
CA LEU A 120 -2.06 -4.48 12.17
C LEU A 120 -2.06 -3.32 11.17
N PHE A 121 -0.92 -3.05 10.55
CA PHE A 121 -0.78 -2.05 9.50
C PHE A 121 -0.19 -2.65 8.24
N THR A 122 -0.60 -2.12 7.09
CA THR A 122 0.02 -2.40 5.79
C THR A 122 1.32 -1.61 5.63
N ASP A 123 2.24 -2.07 4.77
CA ASP A 123 3.48 -1.32 4.50
C ASP A 123 3.20 0.07 3.94
N ALA A 124 2.12 0.23 3.16
CA ALA A 124 1.69 1.52 2.64
C ALA A 124 1.27 2.51 3.75
N GLU A 125 0.59 2.03 4.80
CA GLU A 125 0.22 2.85 5.95
C GLU A 125 1.45 3.25 6.77
N LEU A 126 2.38 2.33 6.99
CA LEU A 126 3.64 2.63 7.70
C LEU A 126 4.52 3.58 6.89
N GLN A 127 4.55 3.45 5.56
CA GLN A 127 5.21 4.39 4.67
C GLN A 127 4.58 5.79 4.76
N ALA A 128 3.24 5.87 4.89
CA ALA A 128 2.55 7.13 5.10
C ALA A 128 2.91 7.77 6.45
N PHE A 129 3.03 6.99 7.52
CA PHE A 129 3.49 7.48 8.83
C PHE A 129 4.94 7.99 8.78
N LEU A 130 5.83 7.26 8.11
CA LEU A 130 7.21 7.67 7.87
C LEU A 130 7.29 8.99 7.10
N ALA A 131 6.46 9.15 6.06
CA ALA A 131 6.38 10.38 5.29
C ALA A 131 5.86 11.57 6.13
N ALA A 132 4.90 11.33 7.02
CA ALA A 132 4.30 12.36 7.85
C ALA A 132 5.24 12.86 8.97
N GLU A 133 5.92 11.94 9.65
CA GLU A 133 6.71 12.25 10.85
C GLU A 133 8.22 12.42 10.58
N ARG A 134 8.67 12.06 9.37
CA ARG A 134 10.06 12.18 8.91
C ARG A 134 11.08 11.57 9.87
N GLY A 135 10.82 10.34 10.30
CA GLY A 135 11.74 9.55 11.13
C GLY A 135 11.09 8.30 11.70
N VAL A 136 11.88 7.22 11.83
CA VAL A 136 11.40 5.90 12.26
C VAL A 136 10.73 5.94 13.63
N LYS A 137 11.41 6.51 14.65
CA LYS A 137 10.89 6.57 16.03
C LYS A 137 9.60 7.40 16.12
N ARG A 138 9.51 8.50 15.38
CA ARG A 138 8.31 9.35 15.35
C ARG A 138 7.15 8.69 14.60
N ALA A 139 7.43 8.00 13.50
CA ALA A 139 6.44 7.21 12.78
C ALA A 139 5.89 6.05 13.63
N ALA A 140 6.76 5.35 14.36
CA ALA A 140 6.36 4.32 15.32
C ALA A 140 5.49 4.90 16.46
N ALA A 141 5.83 6.08 16.97
CA ALA A 141 4.98 6.78 17.94
C ALA A 141 3.58 7.08 17.39
N LEU A 142 3.49 7.57 16.15
CA LEU A 142 2.21 7.83 15.47
C LEU A 142 1.38 6.55 15.27
N ALA A 143 2.02 5.44 14.92
CA ALA A 143 1.36 4.14 14.80
C ALA A 143 0.81 3.66 16.16
N LEU A 144 1.59 3.73 17.25
CA LEU A 144 1.13 3.40 18.61
C LEU A 144 -0.03 4.28 19.08
N GLU A 145 0.00 5.58 18.77
CA GLU A 145 -1.11 6.48 19.04
C GLU A 145 -2.38 6.08 18.26
N THR A 146 -2.22 5.60 17.03
CA THR A 146 -3.33 5.13 16.20
C THR A 146 -3.94 3.86 16.78
N ILE A 147 -3.13 2.89 17.23
CA ILE A 147 -3.60 1.70 17.95
C ILE A 147 -4.35 2.11 19.22
N ALA A 148 -3.78 3.03 20.02
CA ALA A 148 -4.40 3.50 21.26
C ALA A 148 -5.76 4.17 21.02
N ARG A 149 -5.93 4.91 19.92
CA ARG A 149 -7.22 5.51 19.54
C ARG A 149 -8.24 4.43 19.21
N SER A 150 -7.86 3.41 18.44
CA SER A 150 -8.72 2.26 18.13
C SER A 150 -9.15 1.52 19.39
N GLU A 151 -8.24 1.26 20.32
CA GLU A 151 -8.54 0.58 21.60
C GLU A 151 -9.56 1.36 22.44
N VAL A 152 -9.44 2.70 22.51
CA VAL A 152 -10.41 3.54 23.22
C VAL A 152 -11.79 3.50 22.58
N LEU A 153 -11.86 3.47 21.24
CA LEU A 153 -13.12 3.35 20.52
C LEU A 153 -13.78 1.97 20.75
N ILE A 154 -12.97 0.90 20.75
CA ILE A 154 -13.42 -0.46 21.05
C ILE A 154 -13.93 -0.56 22.48
N ALA A 155 -13.18 -0.07 23.47
CA ALA A 155 -13.59 -0.06 24.87
C ALA A 155 -14.91 0.70 25.08
N LYS A 156 -15.11 1.83 24.38
CA LYS A 156 -16.37 2.58 24.39
C LYS A 156 -17.53 1.78 23.80
N HIS A 157 -17.28 0.94 22.79
CA HIS A 157 -18.30 0.08 22.22
C HIS A 157 -18.63 -1.10 23.16
N ILE A 158 -17.62 -1.74 23.76
CA ILE A 158 -17.78 -2.89 24.65
C ILE A 158 -18.48 -2.50 25.96
N SER A 159 -18.24 -1.30 26.50
CA SER A 159 -18.97 -0.81 27.68
C SER A 159 -20.48 -0.65 27.46
N THR A 160 -20.95 -0.69 26.21
CA THR A 160 -22.40 -0.72 25.88
C THR A 160 -22.97 -2.14 25.74
N GLN A 161 -22.13 -3.18 25.81
CA GLN A 161 -22.49 -4.59 25.59
C GLN A 161 -22.20 -5.51 26.80
N ASP A 162 -22.17 -4.99 28.03
CA ASP A 162 -21.95 -5.74 29.28
C ASP A 162 -20.69 -6.63 29.34
N LEU A 163 -19.70 -6.36 28.49
CA LEU A 163 -18.37 -6.96 28.54
C LEU A 163 -17.39 -5.90 29.07
N SER A 164 -16.50 -6.26 29.99
CA SER A 164 -15.53 -5.33 30.57
C SER A 164 -14.11 -5.74 30.18
N THR A 165 -13.45 -4.91 29.39
CA THR A 165 -12.00 -4.98 29.14
C THR A 165 -11.33 -3.71 29.64
N ASN A 166 -10.06 -3.82 30.06
CA ASN A 166 -9.29 -2.69 30.59
C ASN A 166 -8.63 -1.85 29.47
N GLY A 167 -9.35 -1.62 28.37
CA GLY A 167 -8.86 -0.87 27.20
C GLY A 167 -8.34 0.55 27.52
N PRO A 168 -8.91 1.31 28.48
CA PRO A 168 -8.33 2.60 28.88
C PRO A 168 -6.90 2.50 29.43
N SER A 169 -6.57 1.42 30.15
CA SER A 169 -5.23 1.19 30.68
C SER A 169 -4.25 0.85 29.55
N VAL A 170 -4.66 -0.01 28.62
CA VAL A 170 -3.84 -0.37 27.44
C VAL A 170 -3.57 0.87 26.58
N GLY A 171 -4.59 1.68 26.33
CA GLY A 171 -4.42 2.93 25.60
C GLY A 171 -3.56 3.98 26.32
N ALA A 172 -3.48 3.93 27.65
CA ALA A 172 -2.56 4.78 28.42
C ALA A 172 -1.09 4.34 28.25
N GLU A 173 -0.82 3.04 28.38
CA GLU A 173 0.52 2.46 28.18
C GLU A 173 1.04 2.69 26.76
N LEU A 174 0.21 2.47 25.73
CA LEU A 174 0.59 2.72 24.34
C LEU A 174 0.97 4.19 24.10
N ARG A 175 0.25 5.13 24.71
CA ARG A 175 0.59 6.57 24.64
C ARG A 175 1.84 6.93 25.42
N ALA A 176 2.14 6.21 26.51
CA ALA A 176 3.40 6.38 27.24
C ALA A 176 4.58 5.91 26.41
N SER A 177 4.49 4.73 25.77
CA SER A 177 5.51 4.23 24.83
C SER A 177 5.72 5.17 23.65
N ALA A 178 4.64 5.69 23.05
CA ALA A 178 4.73 6.67 21.97
C ALA A 178 5.47 7.95 22.41
N ARG A 179 5.21 8.45 23.63
CA ARG A 179 5.91 9.61 24.18
C ARG A 179 7.41 9.35 24.34
N ALA A 180 7.78 8.20 24.90
CA ALA A 180 9.18 7.82 25.06
C ALA A 180 9.93 7.76 23.71
N LEU A 181 9.28 7.25 22.65
CA LEU A 181 9.88 7.24 21.31
C LEU A 181 10.06 8.65 20.73
N ARG A 182 9.12 9.57 20.97
CA ARG A 182 9.27 10.98 20.55
C ARG A 182 10.39 11.68 21.31
N GLU A 183 10.51 11.45 22.61
CA GLU A 183 11.60 11.98 23.45
C GLU A 183 12.97 11.47 22.98
N GLN A 184 13.08 10.17 22.70
CA GLN A 184 14.31 9.60 22.13
C GLN A 184 14.64 10.18 20.75
N ALA A 185 13.65 10.38 19.89
CA ALA A 185 13.88 10.99 18.58
C ALA A 185 14.39 12.44 18.69
N GLN A 186 13.89 13.19 19.68
CA GLN A 186 14.37 14.54 19.96
C GLN A 186 15.81 14.53 20.49
N GLN A 187 16.12 13.62 21.42
CA GLN A 187 17.49 13.45 21.94
C GLN A 187 18.48 13.11 20.82
N ASP A 188 18.13 12.18 19.91
CA ASP A 188 18.98 11.83 18.77
C ASP A 188 19.25 13.06 17.87
N GLU A 189 18.24 13.90 17.63
CA GLU A 189 18.37 15.14 16.85
C GLU A 189 19.26 16.17 17.56
N ASP A 190 19.10 16.32 18.87
CA ASP A 190 19.90 17.24 19.68
C ASP A 190 21.38 16.82 19.74
N ASP A 191 21.65 15.50 19.87
CA ASP A 191 23.01 14.94 19.84
C ASP A 191 23.67 15.11 18.45
N LEU A 192 22.90 15.01 17.37
CA LEU A 192 23.36 15.25 15.99
C LEU A 192 23.71 16.73 15.72
N ILE A 193 22.97 17.66 16.32
CA ILE A 193 23.19 19.11 16.17
C ILE A 193 24.26 19.63 17.14
N GLY A 194 24.42 18.98 18.29
CA GLY A 194 25.40 19.35 19.33
C GLY A 194 26.86 19.08 18.96
N GLY A 195 27.14 18.29 17.93
CA GLY A 195 28.48 17.83 17.54
C GLY A 195 29.45 18.87 16.91
N THR A 196 29.42 20.13 17.34
CA THR A 196 30.49 21.10 17.02
C THR A 196 31.73 21.00 17.91
N ASP A 197 31.78 20.06 18.84
CA ASP A 197 32.87 19.85 19.81
C ASP A 197 33.48 18.44 19.77
N ALA A 198 33.13 17.61 18.76
CA ALA A 198 33.72 16.28 18.55
C ALA A 198 35.14 16.28 17.92
N TRP A 199 35.76 17.46 17.75
CA TRP A 199 37.19 17.60 17.51
C TRP A 199 37.76 18.57 18.53
N GLY A 200 38.61 18.08 19.43
CA GLY A 200 39.21 18.83 20.53
C GLY A 200 40.03 20.05 20.10
N ILE A 201 39.35 21.17 19.84
CA ILE A 201 39.93 22.51 19.82
C ILE A 201 39.30 23.29 20.96
N SER A 202 39.96 23.22 22.12
CA SER A 202 39.78 24.25 23.13
C SER A 202 40.44 25.52 22.59
N VAL A 203 39.63 26.52 22.23
CA VAL A 203 40.13 27.87 22.00
C VAL A 203 40.50 28.44 23.36
N ILE A 204 41.76 28.22 23.77
CA ILE A 204 42.35 28.98 24.86
C ILE A 204 42.48 30.41 24.35
N ASP A 205 41.86 31.35 25.05
CA ASP A 205 42.06 32.78 24.79
C ASP A 205 43.52 33.11 25.14
N PHE A 206 44.39 33.09 24.12
CA PHE A 206 45.80 33.40 24.26
C PHE A 206 45.93 34.92 24.31
N ASP A 207 46.13 35.48 25.50
CA ASP A 207 46.47 36.90 25.68
C ASP A 207 48.01 37.07 25.64
N PRO A 208 48.61 37.46 24.49
CA PRO A 208 50.06 37.67 24.39
C PRO A 208 50.55 38.86 25.23
N GLN A 209 49.65 39.74 25.70
CA GLN A 209 50.01 40.93 26.46
C GLN A 209 49.90 40.73 27.97
N ALA A 210 49.41 39.58 28.45
CA ALA A 210 49.34 39.26 29.88
C ALA A 210 50.70 39.39 30.59
N ALA A 211 51.80 39.09 29.88
CA ALA A 211 53.16 39.20 30.40
C ALA A 211 53.68 40.64 30.55
N TYR A 212 53.06 41.63 29.91
CA TYR A 212 53.53 43.02 29.89
C TYR A 212 52.75 43.97 30.81
N ARG A 213 51.64 43.52 31.42
CA ARG A 213 50.77 44.38 32.26
C ARG A 213 51.15 44.44 33.75
N ARG A 214 52.27 43.82 34.16
CA ARG A 214 52.79 43.90 35.53
C ARG A 214 54.14 44.61 35.58
N TRP A 215 54.10 45.93 35.50
CA TRP A 215 55.12 46.85 36.01
C TRP A 215 54.41 48.06 36.60
#